data_AF-A0A833GC77-F1
#
_entry.id   AF-A0A833GC77-F1
#
_cell.length_a   1.000
_cell.length_b   1.000
_cell.length_c   1.000
_cell.angle_alpha   90.00
_cell.angle_beta   90.00
_cell.angle_gamma   90.00
#
_symmetry.space_group_name_H-M   'P 1'
#
loop_
_entity.id
_entity.type
_entity.pdbx_description
1 polymer ?
#
loop_
_entity_poly.entity_id
_entity_poly.type
_entity_poly.pdbx_seq_one_letter_code
_entity_poly.pdbx_strand_id
1 'polypeptide(L)'
;MDIGFELICERGSIAFDGEHGNEIQVYRHGDPTGAQGFKTVRIDGAHPDYGAFIPAPAHGLGFNDLKTIELHEFLVAIAAGRNLSPDLDEACRIARVCEAILDSSASGERIDAPEAAQKTRPAKDFATA
;
A
#
# COMPACT_ATOMS: atom_id res chain seq x y z
N MET A 1 -4.98 -9.77 10.22
CA MET A 1 -4.99 -8.31 9.98
C MET A 1 -5.61 -8.19 8.62
N ASP A 2 -6.86 -7.73 8.54
CA ASP A 2 -7.61 -7.70 7.29
C ASP A 2 -7.18 -6.46 6.50
N ILE A 3 -6.13 -6.61 5.69
CA ILE A 3 -5.63 -5.58 4.77
C ILE A 3 -5.83 -6.09 3.35
N GLY A 4 -6.68 -5.42 2.60
CA GLY A 4 -7.00 -5.81 1.23
C GLY A 4 -7.53 -4.64 0.44
N PHE A 5 -7.47 -4.75 -0.88
CA PHE A 5 -8.05 -3.76 -1.79
C PHE A 5 -8.53 -4.41 -3.08
N GLU A 6 -9.48 -3.76 -3.73
CA GLU A 6 -9.89 -4.07 -5.10
C GLU A 6 -9.84 -2.78 -5.93
N LEU A 7 -9.25 -2.88 -7.11
CA LEU A 7 -9.20 -1.83 -8.12
C LEU A 7 -10.01 -2.29 -9.32
N ILE A 8 -11.10 -1.58 -9.60
CA ILE A 8 -11.95 -1.83 -10.77
C ILE A 8 -11.60 -0.79 -11.82
N CYS A 9 -11.09 -1.24 -12.96
CA CYS A 9 -10.63 -0.42 -14.06
C CYS A 9 -11.39 -0.75 -15.35
N GLU A 10 -11.32 0.15 -16.34
CA GLU A 10 -12.02 -0.01 -17.63
C GLU A 10 -11.66 -1.33 -18.36
N ARG A 11 -10.42 -1.82 -18.19
CA ARG A 11 -9.90 -2.99 -18.91
C ARG A 11 -9.70 -4.22 -18.02
N GLY A 12 -10.17 -4.19 -16.78
CA GLY A 12 -9.94 -5.29 -15.85
C GLY A 12 -10.00 -4.88 -14.40
N SER A 13 -9.78 -5.84 -13.51
CA SER A 13 -9.78 -5.61 -12.07
C SER A 13 -8.57 -6.28 -11.42
N ILE A 14 -8.10 -5.71 -10.32
CA ILE A 14 -7.06 -6.29 -9.46
C ILE A 14 -7.61 -6.39 -8.05
N ALA A 15 -7.44 -7.53 -7.38
CA ALA A 15 -7.74 -7.67 -5.96
C ALA A 15 -6.55 -8.25 -5.19
N PHE A 16 -6.38 -7.78 -3.97
CA PHE A 16 -5.33 -8.19 -3.04
C PHE A 16 -5.95 -8.51 -1.67
N ASP A 17 -5.47 -9.60 -1.08
CA ASP A 17 -5.80 -10.05 0.27
C ASP A 17 -4.49 -10.28 1.03
N GLY A 18 -4.28 -9.51 2.10
CA GLY A 18 -3.08 -9.56 2.92
C GLY A 18 -2.90 -10.85 3.71
N GLU A 19 -3.97 -11.62 3.96
CA GLU A 19 -3.85 -12.97 4.53
C GLU A 19 -3.21 -13.94 3.51
N HIS A 20 -3.35 -13.64 2.22
CA HIS A 20 -2.73 -14.31 1.09
C HIS A 20 -1.71 -13.41 0.38
N GLY A 21 -0.88 -12.68 1.14
CA GLY A 21 -0.01 -11.61 0.62
C GLY A 21 1.02 -11.97 -0.46
N ASN A 22 1.13 -13.25 -0.82
CA ASN A 22 1.95 -13.76 -1.92
C ASN A 22 1.18 -13.92 -3.24
N GLU A 23 -0.09 -13.51 -3.27
CA GLU A 23 -1.00 -13.66 -4.39
C GLU A 23 -1.67 -12.32 -4.72
N ILE A 24 -1.87 -12.06 -6.02
CA ILE A 24 -2.80 -11.03 -6.50
C ILE A 24 -3.80 -11.68 -7.48
N GLN A 25 -5.05 -11.26 -7.41
CA GLN A 25 -6.08 -11.68 -8.35
C GLN A 25 -6.17 -10.66 -9.48
N VAL A 26 -6.07 -11.12 -10.73
CA VAL A 26 -6.14 -10.25 -11.91
C VAL A 26 -7.23 -10.73 -12.85
N TYR A 27 -8.20 -9.87 -13.13
CA TYR A 27 -9.17 -10.03 -14.20
C TYR A 27 -8.79 -9.12 -15.36
N ARG A 28 -8.84 -9.63 -16.60
CA ARG A 28 -8.59 -8.86 -17.82
C ARG A 28 -9.80 -8.90 -18.72
N HIS A 29 -10.30 -7.73 -19.08
CA HIS A 29 -11.35 -7.60 -20.07
C HIS A 29 -10.78 -7.87 -21.47
N GLY A 30 -11.45 -8.72 -22.26
CA GLY A 30 -11.00 -9.10 -23.60
C GLY A 30 -10.18 -10.39 -23.66
N ASP A 31 -9.98 -11.08 -22.54
CA ASP A 31 -9.49 -12.46 -22.58
C ASP A 31 -10.44 -13.35 -23.42
N PRO A 32 -9.91 -14.35 -24.16
CA PRO A 32 -10.72 -15.20 -25.04
C PRO A 32 -11.93 -15.81 -24.33
N THR A 33 -13.02 -16.02 -25.08
CA THR A 33 -14.20 -16.71 -24.58
C THR A 33 -13.80 -18.07 -23.98
N GLY A 34 -14.20 -18.33 -22.73
CA GLY A 34 -13.82 -19.53 -21.98
C GLY A 34 -12.54 -19.40 -21.14
N ALA A 35 -11.75 -18.32 -21.33
CA ALA A 35 -10.58 -17.99 -20.51
C ALA A 35 -10.79 -16.74 -19.63
N GLN A 36 -12.01 -16.20 -19.62
CA GLN A 36 -12.40 -15.06 -18.79
C GLN A 36 -12.61 -15.49 -17.34
N GLY A 37 -12.10 -14.68 -16.42
CA GLY A 37 -12.17 -14.92 -14.98
C GLY A 37 -10.97 -14.30 -14.29
N PHE A 38 -11.02 -14.23 -12.96
CA PHE A 38 -9.85 -13.87 -12.17
C PHE A 38 -8.80 -14.97 -12.25
N LYS A 39 -7.55 -14.55 -12.41
CA LYS A 39 -6.38 -15.42 -12.39
C LYS A 39 -5.52 -15.03 -11.19
N THR A 40 -5.15 -16.03 -10.40
CA THR A 40 -4.15 -15.85 -9.35
C THR A 40 -2.77 -15.71 -9.97
N VAL A 41 -2.13 -14.56 -9.77
CA VAL A 41 -0.70 -14.39 -10.00
C VAL A 41 0.00 -14.54 -8.66
N ARG A 42 0.95 -15.48 -8.59
CA ARG A 42 1.76 -15.72 -7.39
C ARG A 42 3.11 -15.08 -7.56
N ILE A 43 3.65 -14.53 -6.48
CA ILE A 43 5.01 -14.00 -6.47
C ILE A 43 6.02 -15.13 -6.72
N ASP A 44 7.07 -14.82 -7.47
CA ASP A 44 8.16 -15.71 -7.85
C ASP A 44 9.43 -14.90 -8.15
N GLY A 45 10.51 -15.57 -8.56
CA GLY A 45 11.80 -14.93 -8.85
C GLY A 45 11.81 -13.93 -10.01
N ALA A 46 10.74 -13.82 -10.80
CA ALA A 46 10.61 -12.77 -11.81
C ALA A 46 10.07 -11.45 -11.23
N HIS A 47 9.51 -11.47 -10.01
CA HIS A 47 9.01 -10.30 -9.33
C HIS A 47 10.14 -9.59 -8.56
N PRO A 48 10.07 -8.24 -8.41
CA PRO A 48 11.08 -7.47 -7.69
C PRO A 48 11.33 -8.03 -6.28
N ASP A 49 12.60 -7.94 -5.86
CA ASP A 49 13.13 -8.34 -4.54
C ASP A 49 13.02 -9.82 -4.16
N TYR A 50 12.05 -10.58 -4.67
CA TYR A 50 11.82 -11.98 -4.31
C TYR A 50 13.08 -12.84 -4.46
N GLY A 51 13.78 -12.72 -5.60
CA GLY A 51 14.95 -13.52 -5.92
C GLY A 51 16.13 -13.30 -4.96
N ALA A 52 16.15 -12.21 -4.19
CA ALA A 52 17.16 -11.97 -3.16
C ALA A 52 16.94 -12.82 -1.89
N PHE A 53 15.71 -13.30 -1.67
CA PHE A 53 15.34 -14.14 -0.52
C PHE A 53 15.28 -15.62 -0.89
N ILE A 54 14.61 -15.93 -2.01
CA ILE A 54 14.26 -17.30 -2.36
C ILE A 54 14.56 -17.55 -3.84
N PRO A 55 15.43 -18.53 -4.17
CA PRO A 55 15.80 -18.83 -5.55
C PRO A 55 14.75 -19.67 -6.30
N ALA A 56 13.77 -20.24 -5.60
CA ALA A 56 12.77 -21.18 -6.14
C ALA A 56 11.34 -20.65 -5.95
N PRO A 57 10.42 -20.93 -6.89
CA PRO A 57 9.02 -20.51 -6.76
C PRO A 57 8.29 -21.25 -5.62
N ALA A 58 7.11 -20.76 -5.24
CA ALA A 58 6.15 -21.40 -4.33
C ALA A 58 6.52 -21.51 -2.83
N HIS A 59 7.52 -20.77 -2.35
CA HIS A 59 7.85 -20.72 -0.91
C HIS A 59 7.30 -19.46 -0.20
N GLY A 60 6.98 -18.41 -0.96
CA GLY A 60 6.39 -17.15 -0.47
C GLY A 60 7.32 -16.30 0.41
N LEU A 61 7.05 -15.00 0.50
CA LEU A 61 7.62 -14.07 1.47
C LEU A 61 6.72 -13.98 2.70
N GLY A 62 7.34 -13.80 3.86
CA GLY A 62 6.69 -13.50 5.12
C GLY A 62 6.67 -12.00 5.43
N PHE A 63 5.95 -11.62 6.48
CA PHE A 63 5.84 -10.23 6.92
C PHE A 63 7.20 -9.59 7.22
N ASN A 64 8.13 -10.33 7.82
CA ASN A 64 9.46 -9.83 8.16
C ASN A 64 10.35 -9.58 6.93
N ASP A 65 10.08 -10.27 5.82
CA ASP A 65 10.82 -10.06 4.57
C ASP A 65 10.50 -8.66 4.00
N LEU A 66 9.26 -8.20 4.14
CA LEU A 66 8.86 -6.83 3.78
C LEU A 66 9.70 -5.77 4.53
N LYS A 67 10.02 -6.03 5.80
CA LYS A 67 10.88 -5.13 6.59
C LYS A 67 12.34 -5.20 6.22
N THR A 68 12.80 -6.36 5.77
CA THR A 68 14.15 -6.48 5.19
C THR A 68 14.26 -5.69 3.89
N ILE A 69 13.25 -5.75 3.02
CA ILE A 69 13.18 -4.97 1.77
C ILE A 69 13.17 -3.47 2.08
N GLU A 70 12.28 -3.01 2.96
CA GLU A 70 12.17 -1.60 3.38
C GLU A 70 13.49 -1.06 3.94
N LEU A 71 14.18 -1.83 4.79
CA LEU A 71 15.47 -1.44 5.35
C LEU A 71 16.56 -1.40 4.28
N HIS A 72 16.59 -2.35 3.35
CA HIS A 72 17.53 -2.36 2.24
C HIS A 72 17.37 -1.09 1.39
N GLU A 73 16.15 -0.74 0.97
CA GLU A 73 15.89 0.47 0.19
C GLU A 73 16.30 1.74 0.94
N PHE A 74 16.02 1.80 2.25
CA PHE A 74 16.41 2.91 3.11
C PHE A 74 17.94 3.09 3.19
N LEU A 75 18.68 2.00 3.42
CA LEU A 75 20.13 2.04 3.48
C LEU A 75 20.76 2.42 2.12
N VAL A 76 20.19 1.91 1.02
CA VAL A 76 20.60 2.29 -0.35
C VAL A 76 20.36 3.78 -0.61
N ALA A 77 19.23 4.32 -0.17
CA ALA A 77 18.92 5.75 -0.31
C ALA A 77 19.91 6.63 0.48
N ILE A 78 20.22 6.26 1.72
CA ILE A 78 21.24 6.93 2.55
C ILE A 78 22.59 6.93 1.84
N ALA A 79 23.05 5.76 1.37
CA ALA A 79 24.35 5.63 0.71
C ALA A 79 24.43 6.45 -0.59
N ALA A 80 23.30 6.61 -1.29
CA ALA A 80 23.20 7.42 -2.50
C ALA A 80 22.93 8.91 -2.25
N GLY A 81 22.77 9.35 -0.99
CA GLY A 81 22.48 10.75 -0.66
C GLY A 81 21.14 11.25 -1.22
N ARG A 82 20.15 10.36 -1.38
CA ARG A 82 18.81 10.69 -1.92
C ARG A 82 17.73 10.39 -0.89
N ASN A 83 16.58 11.06 -1.01
CA ASN A 83 15.40 10.71 -0.22
C ASN A 83 14.77 9.41 -0.76
N LEU A 84 14.25 8.60 0.16
CA LEU A 84 13.39 7.46 -0.13
C LEU A 84 11.92 7.92 -0.09
N SER A 85 11.08 7.35 -0.95
CA SER A 85 9.62 7.50 -0.88
C SER A 85 9.00 6.25 -0.25
N PRO A 86 7.95 6.36 0.58
CA PRO A 86 7.33 7.60 1.05
C PRO A 86 8.24 8.34 2.05
N ASP A 87 8.22 9.68 1.98
CA ASP A 87 8.94 10.56 2.90
C ASP A 87 8.01 11.17 3.96
N LEU A 88 8.53 12.13 4.74
CA LEU A 88 7.75 12.80 5.77
C LEU A 88 6.66 13.72 5.21
N ASP A 89 6.82 14.25 3.99
CA ASP A 89 5.81 15.07 3.35
C ASP A 89 4.62 14.20 2.92
N GLU A 90 4.89 13.02 2.37
CA GLU A 90 3.86 12.00 2.09
C GLU A 90 3.18 11.53 3.39
N ALA A 91 3.95 11.25 4.45
CA ALA A 91 3.40 10.88 5.74
C ALA A 91 2.48 11.98 6.32
N CYS A 92 2.83 13.26 6.14
CA CYS A 92 1.99 14.38 6.53
C CYS A 92 0.70 14.45 5.71
N ARG A 93 0.75 14.20 4.39
CA ARG A 93 -0.46 14.12 3.54
C ARG A 93 -1.40 13.02 4.03
N ILE A 94 -0.88 11.82 4.28
CA ILE A 94 -1.67 10.68 4.80
C ILE A 94 -2.30 11.03 6.16
N ALA A 95 -1.54 11.64 7.07
CA ALA A 95 -2.07 12.07 8.37
C ALA A 95 -3.24 13.05 8.23
N ARG A 96 -3.18 13.99 7.29
CA ARG A 96 -4.28 14.94 7.02
C ARG A 96 -5.53 14.23 6.51
N VAL A 97 -5.39 13.20 5.67
CA VAL A 97 -6.53 12.38 5.24
C VAL A 97 -7.18 11.71 6.44
N CYS A 98 -6.39 11.10 7.34
CA CYS A 98 -6.91 10.50 8.57
C CYS A 98 -7.66 11.53 9.44
N GLU A 99 -7.13 12.74 9.58
CA GLU A 99 -7.79 13.83 10.30
C GLU A 99 -9.11 14.26 9.62
N ALA A 100 -9.12 14.41 8.30
CA ALA A 100 -10.31 14.75 7.53
C ALA A 100 -11.40 13.69 7.66
N ILE A 101 -11.05 12.40 7.74
CA ILE A 101 -12.00 11.31 8.02
C ILE A 101 -12.65 11.51 9.40
N LEU A 102 -11.86 11.83 10.43
CA LEU A 102 -12.37 12.07 11.78
C LEU A 102 -13.29 13.30 11.84
N ASP A 103 -12.87 14.41 11.22
CA ASP A 103 -13.64 15.65 11.18
C ASP A 103 -14.94 15.48 10.38
N SER A 104 -14.91 14.74 9.26
CA SER A 104 -16.11 14.38 8.48
C SER A 104 -17.07 13.54 9.31
N SER A 105 -16.56 12.54 10.04
CA SER A 105 -17.39 11.69 10.90
C SER A 105 -18.05 12.46 12.04
N ALA A 106 -17.38 13.49 12.58
CA ALA A 106 -17.91 14.30 13.69
C ALA A 106 -18.92 15.35 13.22
N SER A 107 -18.70 15.96 12.06
CA SER A 107 -19.56 17.01 11.49
C SER A 107 -20.76 16.46 10.71
N GLY A 108 -20.64 15.26 10.15
CA GLY A 108 -21.59 14.75 9.16
C GLY A 108 -21.46 15.42 7.80
N GLU A 109 -20.42 16.23 7.60
CA GLU A 109 -20.17 16.98 6.36
C GLU A 109 -19.04 16.33 5.54
N ARG A 110 -19.09 16.54 4.23
CA ARG A 110 -18.04 16.13 3.30
C ARG A 110 -16.87 17.10 3.36
N ILE A 111 -15.64 16.58 3.41
CA ILE A 111 -14.41 17.37 3.27
C ILE A 111 -13.90 17.25 1.83
N ASP A 112 -13.94 18.34 1.06
CA ASP A 112 -13.58 18.31 -0.37
C ASP A 112 -12.09 18.22 -0.66
N ALA A 113 -11.24 18.72 0.25
CA ALA A 113 -9.78 18.73 0.09
C ALA A 113 -9.09 18.08 1.31
N PRO A 114 -9.21 16.75 1.48
CA PRO A 114 -8.75 16.05 2.70
C PRO A 114 -7.24 16.06 2.91
N GLU A 115 -6.45 16.26 1.86
CA GLU A 115 -4.98 16.33 1.92
C GLU A 115 -4.43 17.76 2.05
N ALA A 116 -5.28 18.78 1.84
CA ALA A 116 -4.86 20.16 1.83
C ALA A 116 -4.30 20.57 3.20
N ALA A 117 -3.26 21.41 3.18
CA ALA A 117 -2.73 21.98 4.40
C ALA A 117 -3.82 22.79 5.10
N GLN A 118 -4.30 22.29 6.25
CA GLN A 118 -5.22 23.03 7.09
C GLN A 118 -4.45 24.07 7.93
N LYS A 119 -5.14 25.13 8.36
CA LYS A 119 -4.57 26.06 9.35
C LYS A 119 -4.19 25.24 10.59
N THR A 120 -2.98 25.45 11.11
CA THR A 120 -2.44 24.76 12.29
C THR A 120 -3.50 24.57 13.37
N ARG A 121 -3.89 23.32 13.61
CA ARG A 121 -4.64 22.95 14.80
C ARG A 121 -3.73 23.17 16.01
N PRO A 122 -4.25 23.66 17.15
CA PRO A 122 -3.48 23.67 18.38
C PRO A 122 -2.99 22.23 18.66
N ALA A 123 -1.73 22.11 19.08
CA ALA A 123 -1.19 20.81 19.48
C ALA A 123 -2.13 20.15 20.49
N LYS A 124 -2.41 18.85 20.32
CA LYS A 124 -3.12 18.09 21.35
C LYS A 124 -2.28 18.17 22.62
N ASP A 125 -2.83 18.74 23.68
CA ASP A 125 -2.20 18.68 25.00
C ASP A 125 -2.16 17.21 25.42
N PHE A 126 -0.96 16.63 25.42
CA PHE A 126 -0.73 15.29 25.97
C PHE A 126 -0.66 15.32 27.51
N ALA A 127 -0.97 16.45 28.13
CA ALA A 127 -0.98 16.64 29.57
C ALA A 127 -2.38 16.40 30.15
N THR A 128 -2.75 15.12 30.35
CA THR A 128 -3.35 14.57 31.58
C THR A 128 -3.88 13.16 31.28
N ALA A 129 -3.14 12.16 31.75
CA ALA A 129 -3.63 10.83 32.07
C ALA A 129 -3.16 10.52 33.51
#